data_AF-A0A963QHX3-F1
#
_entry.id   AF-A0A963QHX3-F1
#
_cell.length_a   1.000
_cell.length_b   1.000
_cell.length_c   1.000
_cell.angle_alpha   90.00
_cell.angle_beta   90.00
_cell.angle_gamma   90.00
#
_symmetry.space_group_name_H-M   'P 1'
#
loop_
_entity.id
_entity.type
_entity.pdbx_description
1 polymer ?
#
loop_
_entity_poly.entity_id
_entity_poly.type
_entity_poly.pdbx_seq_one_letter_code
_entity_poly.pdbx_strand_id
1 'polypeptide(L)'
;MSRTPAGTPPNPKGAERFNEERQTYAVRGTDKPDLQKGTEVIRETVRTLPTRPGVYRMNDARGDVLYVGKARVLKNRVSNYTQVERLPARLQRMVSQTRSMTIVTTNSEAEALLLEAQLIKRYRPAYNVLLRDDKSFPFILLRSDHAFPRIMKHRGARRAKGNYYGPFASAGSVNTTINALQKLFLLRSC
;
A
#
# COMPACT_ATOMS: atom_id res chain seq x y z
N MET A 1 28.01 21.60 -23.37
CA MET A 1 26.79 20.93 -22.85
C MET A 1 27.15 19.49 -22.49
N SER A 2 27.56 19.23 -21.25
CA SER A 2 27.88 17.89 -20.74
C SER A 2 26.64 17.30 -20.06
N ARG A 3 26.21 16.12 -20.52
CA ARG A 3 25.09 15.37 -19.93
C ARG A 3 25.59 14.60 -18.71
N THR A 4 25.17 14.98 -17.52
CA THR A 4 25.41 14.20 -16.29
C THR A 4 24.56 12.92 -16.32
N PRO A 5 25.11 11.73 -16.00
CA PRO A 5 24.35 10.49 -15.98
C PRO A 5 23.42 10.44 -14.77
N ALA A 6 22.22 9.89 -14.98
CA ALA A 6 21.25 9.70 -13.92
C ALA A 6 21.70 8.58 -12.95
N GLY A 7 21.83 8.95 -11.67
CA GLY A 7 21.39 8.07 -10.58
C GLY A 7 22.44 7.29 -9.80
N THR A 8 23.32 7.96 -9.05
CA THR A 8 23.85 7.43 -7.78
C THR A 8 24.00 8.58 -6.77
N PRO A 9 23.40 8.52 -5.57
CA PRO A 9 23.64 9.51 -4.53
C PRO A 9 25.10 9.43 -4.04
N PRO A 10 25.80 10.55 -3.84
CA PRO A 10 27.22 10.58 -3.49
C PRO A 10 27.56 10.02 -2.11
N ASN A 11 26.57 9.76 -1.25
CA ASN A 11 26.83 9.19 0.08
C ASN A 11 25.71 8.22 0.53
N PRO A 12 26.01 6.92 0.72
CA PRO A 12 25.04 5.94 1.19
C PRO A 12 24.65 6.08 2.68
N LYS A 13 25.25 6.99 3.45
CA LYS A 13 24.88 7.30 4.83
C LYS A 13 24.41 8.75 5.06
N GLY A 14 24.24 9.54 4.00
CA GLY A 14 23.83 10.95 4.11
C GLY A 14 22.38 11.11 4.58
N ALA A 15 22.13 12.14 5.41
CA ALA A 15 20.81 12.54 5.92
C ALA A 15 19.78 12.84 4.81
N GLU A 16 20.20 12.98 3.56
CA GLU A 16 19.35 13.20 2.39
C GLU A 16 18.51 11.97 1.96
N ARG A 17 18.71 10.79 2.56
CA ARG A 17 17.94 9.58 2.22
C ARG A 17 16.45 9.69 2.55
N PHE A 18 16.09 10.49 3.54
CA PHE A 18 14.73 10.67 4.04
C PHE A 18 14.32 12.14 3.91
N ASN A 19 14.27 12.65 2.68
CA ASN A 19 13.81 14.01 2.47
C ASN A 19 12.26 14.07 2.51
N GLU A 20 11.69 13.91 3.70
CA GLU A 20 10.25 13.90 3.98
C GLU A 20 9.56 15.24 3.62
N GLU A 21 10.32 16.34 3.64
CA GLU A 21 9.80 17.69 3.42
C GLU A 21 9.57 18.01 1.93
N ARG A 22 10.37 17.45 1.02
CA ARG A 22 10.21 17.72 -0.43
C ARG A 22 8.97 17.06 -1.03
N GLN A 23 8.48 15.95 -0.46
CA GLN A 23 7.30 15.24 -0.98
C GLN A 23 5.96 15.82 -0.50
N THR A 24 5.95 16.59 0.60
CA THR A 24 4.72 17.23 1.11
C THR A 24 4.31 18.48 0.33
N TYR A 25 5.13 18.94 -0.62
CA TYR A 25 4.92 20.18 -1.38
C TYR A 25 3.93 20.07 -2.55
N ALA A 26 3.38 18.89 -2.84
CA ALA A 26 2.54 18.67 -4.03
C ALA A 26 1.03 18.60 -3.73
N VAL A 27 0.55 18.98 -2.54
CA VAL A 27 -0.90 19.09 -2.34
C VAL A 27 -1.39 20.40 -2.98
N ARG A 28 -2.00 20.28 -4.15
CA ARG A 28 -2.56 21.39 -4.96
C ARG A 28 -3.92 21.90 -4.42
N GLY A 29 -4.16 21.82 -3.12
CA GLY A 29 -5.41 22.24 -2.50
C GLY A 29 -5.43 23.75 -2.28
N THR A 30 -6.41 24.44 -2.86
CA THR A 30 -6.70 25.87 -2.57
C THR A 30 -7.43 26.07 -1.25
N ASP A 31 -7.85 24.99 -0.58
CA ASP A 31 -8.57 25.06 0.69
C ASP A 31 -7.62 25.27 1.86
N LYS A 32 -8.02 26.19 2.74
CA LYS A 32 -7.27 26.46 3.98
C LYS A 32 -7.29 25.21 4.86
N PRO A 33 -6.12 24.79 5.40
CA PRO A 33 -6.06 23.72 6.38
C PRO A 33 -6.93 24.05 7.60
N ASP A 34 -7.78 23.11 8.00
CA ASP A 34 -8.68 23.24 9.15
C ASP A 34 -8.68 21.92 9.92
N LEU A 35 -8.02 21.97 11.08
CA LEU A 35 -7.84 20.80 11.92
C LEU A 35 -9.14 20.34 12.60
N GLN A 36 -10.01 21.29 12.98
CA GLN A 36 -11.25 20.97 13.65
C GLN A 36 -12.18 20.22 12.70
N LYS A 37 -12.36 20.76 11.49
CA LYS A 37 -13.18 20.14 10.45
C LYS A 37 -12.64 18.76 10.04
N GLY A 38 -11.33 18.63 9.87
CA GLY A 38 -10.71 17.34 9.57
C GLY A 38 -10.92 16.30 10.67
N THR A 39 -10.79 16.71 11.94
CA THR A 39 -10.99 15.82 13.09
C THR A 39 -12.46 15.40 13.21
N GLU A 40 -13.41 16.30 12.94
CA GLU A 40 -14.85 16.02 12.96
C GLU A 40 -15.22 14.94 11.93
N VAL A 41 -14.79 15.10 10.68
CA VAL A 41 -15.00 14.09 9.61
C VAL A 41 -14.48 12.70 10.03
N ILE A 42 -13.30 12.65 10.65
CA ILE A 42 -12.72 11.39 11.13
C ILE A 42 -13.56 10.81 12.27
N ARG A 43 -14.00 11.63 13.24
CA ARG A 43 -14.85 11.17 14.35
C ARG A 43 -16.19 10.63 13.85
N GLU A 44 -16.82 11.28 12.89
CA GLU A 44 -18.05 10.79 12.26
C GLU A 44 -17.84 9.45 11.56
N THR A 45 -16.76 9.34 10.78
CA THR A 45 -16.39 8.08 10.11
C THR A 45 -16.18 6.96 11.13
N VAL A 46 -15.48 7.22 12.25
CA VAL A 46 -15.24 6.22 13.31
C VAL A 46 -16.54 5.62 13.88
N ARG A 47 -17.62 6.41 13.94
CA ARG A 47 -18.92 5.93 14.46
C ARG A 47 -19.55 4.86 13.56
N THR A 48 -19.28 4.88 12.26
CA THR A 48 -19.85 3.94 11.28
C THR A 48 -18.93 2.75 10.98
N LEU A 49 -17.68 2.76 11.48
CA LEU A 49 -16.69 1.73 11.15
C LEU A 49 -16.94 0.36 11.82
N PRO A 50 -16.87 -0.74 11.04
CA PRO A 50 -16.93 -2.09 11.58
C PRO A 50 -15.60 -2.50 12.23
N THR A 51 -15.66 -3.50 13.10
CA THR A 51 -14.50 -4.18 13.70
C THR A 51 -13.93 -5.25 12.78
N ARG A 52 -13.55 -4.86 11.56
CA ARG A 52 -13.00 -5.74 10.52
C ARG A 52 -11.73 -5.18 9.87
N PRO A 53 -10.91 -6.04 9.23
CA PRO A 53 -9.77 -5.57 8.46
C PRO A 53 -10.23 -4.82 7.20
N GLY A 54 -9.34 -3.97 6.69
CA GLY A 54 -9.59 -3.25 5.45
C GLY A 54 -8.59 -2.13 5.19
N VAL A 55 -8.93 -1.31 4.21
CA VAL A 55 -8.15 -0.15 3.77
C VAL A 55 -9.01 1.10 3.91
N TYR A 56 -8.41 2.19 4.39
CA TYR A 56 -9.02 3.51 4.44
C TYR A 56 -8.24 4.50 3.58
N ARG A 57 -8.95 5.48 3.04
CA ARG A 57 -8.40 6.62 2.31
C ARG A 57 -8.86 7.90 2.97
N MET A 58 -7.95 8.85 3.12
CA MET A 58 -8.28 10.23 3.47
C MET A 58 -8.20 11.07 2.22
N ASN A 59 -9.26 11.84 1.98
CA ASN A 59 -9.43 12.63 0.78
C ASN A 59 -9.54 14.11 1.14
N ASP A 60 -9.02 14.97 0.28
CA ASP A 60 -9.18 16.42 0.43
C ASP A 60 -10.57 16.90 -0.06
N ALA A 61 -10.76 18.22 -0.09
CA ALA A 61 -12.00 18.84 -0.56
C ALA A 61 -12.34 18.57 -2.02
N ARG A 62 -11.32 18.32 -2.87
CA ARG A 62 -11.46 18.04 -4.29
C ARG A 62 -11.65 16.55 -4.58
N GLY A 63 -11.52 15.71 -3.55
CA GLY A 63 -11.58 14.26 -3.65
C GLY A 63 -10.21 13.61 -3.91
N ASP A 64 -9.12 14.38 -3.97
CA ASP A 64 -7.77 13.84 -4.16
C ASP A 64 -7.35 13.02 -2.94
N VAL A 65 -6.68 11.90 -3.17
CA VAL A 65 -6.26 10.98 -2.10
C VAL A 65 -5.01 11.54 -1.42
N LEU A 66 -5.17 11.98 -0.18
CA LEU A 66 -4.08 12.48 0.67
C LEU A 66 -3.27 11.33 1.27
N TYR A 67 -3.95 10.28 1.70
CA TYR A 67 -3.35 9.14 2.38
C TYR A 67 -4.15 7.86 2.19
N VAL A 68 -3.45 6.74 2.11
CA VAL A 68 -4.01 5.37 2.10
C VAL A 68 -3.36 4.60 3.24
N GLY A 69 -4.14 3.85 4.01
CA GLY A 69 -3.58 2.93 5.00
C GLY A 69 -4.42 1.67 5.17
N LYS A 70 -3.78 0.55 5.51
CA LYS A 70 -4.47 -0.67 5.96
C LYS A 70 -4.66 -0.72 7.48
N ALA A 71 -5.59 -1.55 7.91
CA ALA A 71 -5.77 -1.90 9.32
C ALA A 71 -6.25 -3.35 9.48
N ARG A 72 -5.82 -4.02 10.56
CA ARG A 72 -6.43 -5.27 11.03
C ARG A 72 -7.81 -5.03 11.64
N VAL A 73 -7.99 -3.88 12.29
CA VAL A 73 -9.26 -3.37 12.80
C VAL A 73 -9.37 -1.90 12.41
N LEU A 74 -10.24 -1.59 11.45
CA LEU A 74 -10.41 -0.23 10.91
C LEU A 74 -10.76 0.78 11.99
N LYS A 75 -11.74 0.46 12.86
CA LYS A 75 -12.18 1.36 13.94
C LYS A 75 -11.02 1.82 14.82
N ASN A 76 -10.21 0.89 15.32
CA ASN A 76 -9.07 1.23 16.19
C ASN A 76 -8.04 2.10 15.47
N ARG A 77 -7.73 1.77 14.21
CA ARG A 77 -6.72 2.50 13.45
C ARG A 77 -7.17 3.92 13.12
N VAL A 78 -8.42 4.10 12.71
CA VAL A 78 -8.95 5.40 12.33
C VAL A 78 -9.16 6.29 13.56
N SER A 79 -9.60 5.73 14.70
CA SER A 79 -9.72 6.47 15.96
C SER A 79 -8.41 7.11 16.42
N ASN A 80 -7.24 6.53 16.11
CA ASN A 80 -5.96 7.14 16.48
C ASN A 80 -5.77 8.53 15.86
N TYR A 81 -6.35 8.79 14.69
CA TYR A 81 -6.25 10.10 14.05
C TYR A 81 -7.09 11.19 14.72
N THR A 82 -8.01 10.83 15.62
CA THR A 82 -8.77 11.83 16.40
C THR A 82 -7.97 12.40 17.58
N GLN A 83 -6.85 11.75 17.94
CA GLN A 83 -5.91 12.20 18.98
C GLN A 83 -4.78 13.01 18.35
N VAL A 84 -5.13 14.15 17.74
CA VAL A 84 -4.23 14.89 16.85
C VAL A 84 -2.90 15.28 17.50
N GLU A 85 -2.93 15.70 18.76
CA GLU A 85 -1.72 16.13 19.51
C GLU A 85 -0.65 15.03 19.60
N ARG A 86 -1.05 13.76 19.52
CA ARG A 86 -0.15 12.60 19.56
C ARG A 86 0.39 12.21 18.18
N LEU A 87 -0.08 12.85 17.13
CA LEU A 87 0.34 12.56 15.76
C LEU A 87 1.61 13.35 15.40
N PRO A 88 2.52 12.80 14.58
CA PRO A 88 3.60 13.55 13.96
C PRO A 88 3.07 14.72 13.12
N ALA A 89 3.83 15.82 13.03
CA ALA A 89 3.44 17.04 12.32
C ALA A 89 2.95 16.81 10.87
N ARG A 90 3.52 15.81 10.18
CA ARG A 90 3.07 15.38 8.85
C ARG A 90 1.61 14.91 8.86
N LEU A 91 1.25 14.06 9.82
CA LEU A 91 -0.09 13.50 9.93
C LEU A 91 -1.07 14.53 10.49
N GLN A 92 -0.64 15.47 11.34
CA GLN A 92 -1.47 16.60 11.75
C GLN A 92 -1.88 17.46 10.54
N ARG A 93 -0.93 17.76 9.63
CA ARG A 93 -1.20 18.47 8.36
C ARG A 93 -2.12 17.70 7.44
N MET A 94 -1.96 16.38 7.36
CA MET A 94 -2.88 15.52 6.61
C MET A 94 -4.31 15.61 7.18
N VAL A 95 -4.46 15.47 8.50
CA VAL A 95 -5.77 15.55 9.16
C VAL A 95 -6.43 16.90 8.90
N SER A 96 -5.70 18.03 8.96
CA SER A 96 -6.29 19.34 8.71
C SER A 96 -6.77 19.57 7.27
N GLN A 97 -6.32 18.75 6.32
CA GLN A 97 -6.75 18.80 4.92
C GLN A 97 -7.83 17.76 4.59
N THR A 98 -8.05 16.76 5.44
CA THR A 98 -9.07 15.74 5.24
C THR A 98 -10.46 16.36 5.23
N ARG A 99 -11.27 16.03 4.22
CA ARG A 99 -12.68 16.43 4.09
C ARG A 99 -13.63 15.25 3.90
N SER A 100 -13.11 14.10 3.48
CA SER A 100 -13.88 12.86 3.46
C SER A 100 -12.96 11.65 3.67
N MET A 101 -13.56 10.53 4.04
CA MET A 101 -12.87 9.25 4.13
C MET A 101 -13.59 8.21 3.29
N THR A 102 -12.83 7.40 2.54
CA THR A 102 -13.38 6.20 1.89
C THR A 102 -12.88 4.94 2.57
N ILE A 103 -13.77 4.00 2.84
CA ILE A 103 -13.46 2.75 3.54
C ILE A 103 -13.78 1.56 2.62
N VAL A 104 -12.86 0.60 2.57
CA VAL A 104 -13.07 -0.69 1.91
C VAL A 104 -12.73 -1.78 2.92
N THR A 105 -13.73 -2.54 3.35
CA THR A 105 -13.52 -3.72 4.21
C THR A 105 -13.01 -4.90 3.39
N THR A 106 -12.15 -5.72 3.99
CA THR A 106 -11.66 -6.96 3.38
C THR A 106 -11.96 -8.16 4.27
N ASN A 107 -11.82 -9.36 3.73
CA ASN A 107 -12.05 -10.59 4.50
C ASN A 107 -10.82 -10.99 5.33
N SER A 108 -9.64 -10.50 4.95
CA SER A 108 -8.40 -10.79 5.65
C SER A 108 -7.44 -9.60 5.67
N GLU A 109 -6.44 -9.65 6.56
CA GLU A 109 -5.33 -8.69 6.56
C GLU A 109 -4.46 -8.80 5.30
N ALA A 110 -4.33 -10.01 4.74
CA ALA A 110 -3.58 -10.25 3.51
C ALA A 110 -4.22 -9.52 2.31
N GLU A 111 -5.54 -9.58 2.18
CA GLU A 111 -6.28 -8.80 1.18
C GLU A 111 -6.13 -7.29 1.41
N ALA A 112 -6.22 -6.82 2.66
CA ALA A 112 -6.03 -5.41 2.99
C ALA A 112 -4.64 -4.91 2.58
N LEU A 113 -3.59 -5.73 2.80
CA LEU A 113 -2.22 -5.42 2.38
C LEU A 113 -2.10 -5.29 0.86
N LEU A 114 -2.68 -6.24 0.12
CA LEU A 114 -2.63 -6.22 -1.34
C LEU A 114 -3.39 -5.03 -1.91
N LEU A 115 -4.58 -4.75 -1.39
CA LEU A 115 -5.42 -3.63 -1.82
C LEU A 115 -4.75 -2.29 -1.49
N GLU A 116 -4.19 -2.13 -0.29
CA GLU A 116 -3.48 -0.91 0.10
C GLU A 116 -2.33 -0.61 -0.85
N ALA A 117 -1.47 -1.59 -1.12
CA ALA A 117 -0.33 -1.41 -2.01
C ALA A 117 -0.77 -1.07 -3.45
N GLN A 118 -1.86 -1.67 -3.94
CA GLN A 118 -2.46 -1.30 -5.23
C GLN A 118 -2.94 0.16 -5.24
N LEU A 119 -3.62 0.61 -4.19
CA LEU A 119 -4.13 1.98 -4.07
C LEU A 119 -3.00 3.01 -3.91
N ILE A 120 -1.97 2.72 -3.10
CA ILE A 120 -0.78 3.57 -2.97
C ILE A 120 -0.08 3.70 -4.34
N LYS A 121 0.08 2.59 -5.07
CA LYS A 121 0.70 2.62 -6.41
C LYS A 121 -0.14 3.43 -7.41
N ARG A 122 -1.47 3.34 -7.32
CA ARG A 122 -2.42 4.05 -8.21
C ARG A 122 -2.45 5.54 -7.94
N TYR A 123 -2.57 5.95 -6.67
CA TYR A 123 -2.81 7.35 -6.31
C TYR A 123 -1.54 8.12 -5.95
N ARG A 124 -0.47 7.43 -5.54
CA ARG A 124 0.78 8.02 -5.00
C ARG A 124 0.50 9.18 -4.01
N PRO A 125 -0.26 8.92 -2.94
CA PRO A 125 -0.74 9.98 -2.05
C PRO A 125 0.41 10.75 -1.41
N ALA A 126 0.26 12.06 -1.23
CA ALA A 126 1.33 12.94 -0.76
C ALA A 126 1.84 12.59 0.66
N TYR A 127 0.98 12.03 1.52
CA TYR A 127 1.32 11.72 2.90
C TYR A 127 1.79 10.27 3.13
N ASN A 128 1.76 9.42 2.10
CA ASN A 128 2.30 8.07 2.16
C ASN A 128 3.82 8.11 1.94
N VAL A 129 4.59 7.57 2.89
CA VAL A 129 6.03 7.36 2.69
C VAL A 129 6.20 6.25 1.67
N LEU A 130 6.65 6.62 0.48
CA LEU A 130 6.99 5.66 -0.57
C LEU A 130 8.32 5.00 -0.21
N LEU A 131 8.25 3.83 0.43
CA LEU A 131 9.41 2.97 0.58
C LEU A 131 9.85 2.51 -0.82
N ARG A 132 11.12 2.75 -1.16
CA ARG A 132 11.72 2.37 -2.45
C ARG A 132 11.94 0.86 -2.60
N ASP A 133 11.55 0.04 -1.61
CA ASP A 133 11.62 -1.41 -1.72
C ASP A 133 10.52 -1.87 -2.69
N ASP A 134 10.90 -1.96 -3.96
CA ASP A 134 10.07 -2.25 -5.12
C ASP A 134 9.82 -3.76 -5.31
N LYS A 135 9.83 -4.52 -4.20
CA LYS A 135 9.48 -5.93 -4.20
C LYS A 135 8.03 -6.11 -4.67
N SER A 136 7.88 -6.34 -5.97
CA SER A 136 6.63 -6.78 -6.58
C SER A 136 6.05 -7.98 -5.83
N PHE A 137 4.73 -8.05 -5.67
CA PHE A 137 4.11 -9.19 -4.98
C PHE A 137 4.40 -10.50 -5.71
N PRO A 138 4.63 -11.60 -4.98
CA PRO A 138 4.86 -12.90 -5.58
C PRO A 138 3.57 -13.49 -6.17
N PHE A 139 3.73 -14.29 -7.22
CA PHE A 139 2.68 -15.02 -7.93
C PHE A 139 3.07 -16.50 -8.02
N ILE A 140 2.09 -17.35 -8.30
CA ILE A 140 2.32 -18.70 -8.82
C ILE A 140 2.24 -18.62 -10.34
N LEU A 141 3.25 -19.13 -11.03
CA LEU A 141 3.30 -19.26 -12.48
C LEU A 141 3.16 -20.74 -12.84
N LEU A 142 2.15 -21.05 -13.65
CA LEU A 142 1.99 -22.34 -14.31
C LEU A 142 2.50 -22.24 -15.74
N ARG A 143 3.49 -23.07 -16.07
CA ARG A 143 4.07 -23.17 -17.41
C ARG A 143 3.70 -24.49 -18.05
N SER A 144 3.22 -24.42 -19.29
CA SER A 144 2.89 -25.59 -20.12
C SER A 144 3.79 -25.72 -21.36
N ASP A 145 4.81 -24.88 -21.46
CA ASP A 145 5.77 -24.87 -22.58
C ASP A 145 6.97 -25.83 -22.38
N HIS A 146 6.88 -26.69 -21.37
CA HIS A 146 7.83 -27.77 -21.09
C HIS A 146 7.14 -29.11 -21.37
N ALA A 147 7.92 -30.15 -21.62
CA ALA A 147 7.40 -31.52 -21.80
C ALA A 147 6.52 -31.97 -20.61
N PHE A 148 6.77 -31.43 -19.41
CA PHE A 148 5.93 -31.59 -18.23
C PHE A 148 5.56 -30.21 -17.66
N PRO A 149 4.28 -29.93 -17.35
CA PRO A 149 3.88 -28.65 -16.76
C PRO A 149 4.60 -28.36 -15.44
N ARG A 150 5.00 -27.10 -15.23
CA ARG A 150 5.73 -26.67 -14.02
C ARG A 150 4.98 -25.61 -13.23
N ILE A 151 4.95 -25.79 -11.92
CA ILE A 151 4.44 -24.82 -10.94
C ILE A 151 5.65 -24.10 -10.33
N MET A 152 5.71 -22.79 -10.46
CA MET A 152 6.86 -22.01 -9.99
C MET A 152 6.41 -20.75 -9.26
N LYS A 153 7.19 -20.33 -8.26
CA LYS A 153 7.06 -18.99 -7.68
C LYS A 153 7.62 -17.96 -8.65
N HIS A 154 6.88 -16.90 -8.92
CA HIS A 154 7.30 -15.79 -9.78
C HIS A 154 7.25 -14.46 -9.02
N ARG A 155 8.21 -13.58 -9.29
CA ARG A 155 8.22 -12.19 -8.84
C ARG A 155 8.72 -11.30 -9.99
N GLY A 156 8.20 -10.09 -10.11
CA GLY A 156 8.61 -9.11 -11.12
C GLY A 156 7.81 -9.18 -12.42
N ALA A 157 8.40 -8.62 -13.48
CA ALA A 157 7.75 -8.53 -14.79
C ALA A 157 7.37 -9.92 -15.33
N ARG A 158 6.17 -10.03 -15.91
CA ARG A 158 5.63 -11.27 -16.50
C ARG A 158 6.24 -11.53 -17.88
N ARG A 159 7.51 -11.96 -17.90
CA ARG A 159 8.27 -12.24 -19.13
C ARG A 159 8.11 -13.67 -19.65
N ALA A 160 7.83 -14.62 -18.75
CA ALA A 160 7.63 -16.01 -19.12
C ALA A 160 6.20 -16.22 -19.63
N LYS A 161 6.02 -17.04 -20.67
CA LYS A 161 4.68 -17.47 -21.11
C LYS A 161 4.11 -18.46 -20.10
N GLY A 162 2.83 -18.28 -19.74
CA GLY A 162 2.14 -19.15 -18.79
C GLY A 162 1.04 -18.41 -18.02
N ASN A 163 0.36 -19.15 -17.15
CA ASN A 163 -0.75 -18.63 -16.36
C ASN A 163 -0.24 -18.15 -15.00
N TYR A 164 -0.54 -16.91 -14.66
CA TYR A 164 -0.10 -16.27 -13.41
C TYR A 164 -1.27 -16.15 -12.42
N TYR A 165 -1.15 -16.79 -11.27
CA TYR A 165 -2.12 -16.78 -10.18
C TYR A 165 -1.60 -15.97 -8.98
N GLY A 166 -2.42 -15.08 -8.43
CA GLY A 166 -2.04 -14.13 -7.37
C GLY A 166 -2.55 -12.71 -7.68
N PRO A 167 -1.98 -11.66 -7.05
CA PRO A 167 -0.78 -11.63 -6.20
C PRO A 167 -0.99 -12.23 -4.80
N PHE A 168 0.09 -12.70 -4.18
CA PHE A 168 0.10 -13.20 -2.81
C PHE A 168 0.72 -12.17 -1.86
N ALA A 169 0.22 -12.10 -0.62
CA ALA A 169 0.71 -11.16 0.39
C ALA A 169 2.18 -11.41 0.79
N SER A 170 2.67 -12.64 0.66
CA SER A 170 4.06 -12.99 0.98
C SER A 170 4.57 -14.17 0.15
N ALA A 171 5.90 -14.35 0.10
CA ALA A 171 6.50 -15.53 -0.54
C ALA A 171 6.21 -16.82 0.25
N GLY A 172 6.04 -16.72 1.57
CA GLY A 172 5.62 -17.84 2.41
C GLY A 172 4.25 -18.37 2.01
N SER A 173 3.28 -17.46 1.78
CA SER A 173 1.94 -17.83 1.32
C SER A 173 1.97 -18.58 -0.02
N VAL A 174 2.85 -18.17 -0.95
CA VAL A 174 3.06 -18.90 -2.21
C VAL A 174 3.59 -20.31 -1.96
N ASN A 175 4.62 -20.45 -1.13
CA ASN A 175 5.20 -21.76 -0.82
C ASN A 175 4.15 -22.69 -0.18
N THR A 176 3.34 -22.18 0.76
CA THR A 176 2.24 -22.96 1.37
C THR A 176 1.24 -23.45 0.33
N THR A 177 0.81 -22.58 -0.59
CA THR A 177 -0.13 -22.98 -1.66
C THR A 177 0.49 -23.99 -2.61
N ILE A 178 1.73 -23.80 -3.06
CA ILE A 178 2.42 -24.76 -3.94
C ILE A 178 2.53 -26.12 -3.25
N ASN A 179 2.95 -26.15 -1.99
CA ASN A 179 3.08 -27.38 -1.21
C ASN A 179 1.73 -28.09 -1.05
N ALA A 180 0.64 -27.34 -0.84
CA ALA A 180 -0.71 -27.91 -0.77
C ALA A 180 -1.14 -28.54 -2.10
N LEU A 181 -0.93 -27.84 -3.22
CA LEU A 181 -1.22 -28.36 -4.56
C LEU A 181 -0.41 -29.63 -4.87
N GLN A 182 0.89 -29.64 -4.53
CA GLN A 182 1.74 -30.80 -4.73
C GLN A 182 1.27 -32.02 -3.93
N LYS A 183 0.86 -31.82 -2.68
CA LYS A 183 0.34 -32.90 -1.83
C LYS A 183 -1.03 -33.41 -2.28
N LEU A 184 -1.95 -32.51 -2.63
CA LEU A 184 -3.32 -32.88 -2.99
C LEU A 184 -3.40 -33.57 -4.36
N PHE A 185 -2.61 -33.10 -5.32
CA PHE A 185 -2.63 -33.61 -6.70
C PHE A 185 -1.44 -34.54 -7.00
N LEU A 186 -0.65 -34.92 -5.99
CA LEU A 186 0.53 -35.78 -6.11
C LEU A 186 1.50 -35.30 -7.21
N LEU A 187 1.66 -33.98 -7.33
CA LEU A 187 2.54 -33.38 -8.33
C LEU A 187 3.99 -33.57 -7.92
N ARG A 188 4.86 -33.84 -8.90
CA ARG A 188 6.30 -33.96 -8.65
C ARG A 188 6.86 -32.64 -8.11
N SER A 189 7.62 -32.71 -7.02
CA SER A 189 8.48 -31.63 -6.56
C SER A 189 9.78 -31.69 -7.36
N CYS A 190 9.87 -30.90 -8.44
CA CYS A 190 11.10 -30.71 -9.20
C CYS A 190 11.97 -29.62 -8.58
#